data_AF-A0AAD5M5K2-F1
#
_entry.id   AF-A0AAD5M5K2-F1
#
_cell.length_a   1.000
_cell.length_b   1.000
_cell.length_c   1.000
_cell.angle_alpha   90.00
_cell.angle_beta   90.00
_cell.angle_gamma   90.00
#
_symmetry.space_group_name_H-M   'P 1'
#
loop_
_entity.id
_entity.type
_entity.pdbx_description
1 polymer ?
#
loop_
_entity_poly.entity_id
_entity_poly.type
_entity_poly.pdbx_seq_one_letter_code
_entity_poly.pdbx_strand_id
1 'polypeptide(L)'
;MADVVVAFPAEFSSLEEDFVESKMSINNSINDILDEGASPTAIQMAQVHVVEAQRCMKLMSIEVRGKSPALRKAMQAKINLYREELQGLMRDVERAQLMSKERSQRTRTAEDTNVRETREVTGEARRILQRMMRRAITNTIVLYTIIAVLVVSICVVIYQDFIKPTRESFFGI
;
A
#
# COMPACT_ATOMS: atom_id res chain seq x y z
N MET A 1 10.61 16.57 38.97
CA MET A 1 9.58 15.93 38.12
C MET A 1 10.16 14.63 37.64
N ALA A 2 9.61 13.50 38.07
CA ALA A 2 10.12 12.18 37.68
C ALA A 2 9.84 11.96 36.19
N ASP A 3 10.90 11.67 35.43
CA ASP A 3 10.80 11.19 34.06
C ASP A 3 10.23 9.77 34.15
N VAL A 4 8.89 9.66 34.08
CA VAL A 4 8.21 8.37 34.08
C VAL A 4 8.60 7.72 32.76
N VAL A 5 9.55 6.81 32.80
CA VAL A 5 9.85 5.92 31.67
C VAL A 5 8.54 5.22 31.32
N VAL A 6 7.91 5.69 30.24
CA VAL A 6 6.64 5.14 29.77
C VAL A 6 6.95 3.76 29.20
N ALA A 7 6.78 2.73 30.02
CA ALA A 7 6.92 1.35 29.58
C ALA A 7 5.81 1.04 28.57
N PHE A 8 6.20 0.57 27.39
CA PHE A 8 5.23 0.16 26.38
C PHE A 8 4.60 -1.19 26.73
N PRO A 9 3.32 -1.40 26.38
CA PRO A 9 2.67 -2.71 26.52
C PRO A 9 3.44 -3.80 25.76
N ALA A 10 3.49 -5.01 26.31
CA ALA A 10 4.19 -6.15 25.70
C ALA A 10 3.73 -6.45 24.27
N GLU A 11 2.42 -6.32 23.99
CA GLU A 11 1.84 -6.49 22.66
C GLU A 11 2.38 -5.46 21.67
N PHE A 12 2.55 -4.21 22.09
CA PHE A 12 3.14 -3.17 21.24
C PHE A 12 4.63 -3.43 21.01
N SER A 13 5.36 -3.85 22.04
CA SER A 13 6.79 -4.16 21.93
C SER A 13 7.06 -5.36 21.02
N SER A 14 6.22 -6.40 21.07
CA SER A 14 6.33 -7.55 20.14
C SER A 14 6.05 -7.13 18.70
N LEU A 15 5.04 -6.28 18.46
CA LEU A 15 4.77 -5.75 17.13
C LEU A 15 5.89 -4.82 16.62
N GLU A 16 6.60 -4.15 17.53
CA GLU A 16 7.78 -3.34 17.22
C GLU A 16 8.94 -4.25 16.79
N GLU A 17 9.16 -5.38 17.48
CA GLU A 17 10.16 -6.39 17.11
C GLU A 17 9.91 -6.97 15.72
N ASP A 18 8.68 -7.43 15.44
CA ASP A 18 8.27 -7.93 14.12
C ASP A 18 8.49 -6.90 13.00
N PHE A 19 8.22 -5.62 13.31
CA PHE A 19 8.47 -4.52 12.37
C PHE A 19 9.96 -4.30 12.11
N VAL A 20 10.79 -4.36 13.15
CA VAL A 20 12.25 -4.20 13.03
C VAL A 20 12.86 -5.35 12.24
N GLU A 21 12.41 -6.58 12.44
CA GLU A 21 12.82 -7.73 11.64
C GLU A 21 12.46 -7.54 10.17
N SER A 22 11.20 -7.16 9.90
CA SER A 22 10.74 -6.85 8.54
C SER A 22 11.59 -5.75 7.89
N LYS A 23 11.93 -4.68 8.63
CA LYS A 23 12.81 -3.59 8.17
C LYS A 23 14.20 -4.10 7.80
N MET A 24 14.79 -4.96 8.62
CA MET A 24 16.12 -5.53 8.36
C MET A 24 16.10 -6.41 7.10
N SER A 25 15.07 -7.24 6.95
CA SER A 25 14.90 -8.09 5.77
C SER A 25 14.65 -7.31 4.48
N ILE A 26 13.91 -6.19 4.55
CA ILE A 26 13.77 -5.25 3.42
C ILE A 26 15.14 -4.70 3.04
N ASN A 27 15.93 -4.23 4.00
CA ASN A 27 17.23 -3.64 3.72
C ASN A 27 18.22 -4.65 3.10
N ASN A 28 18.23 -5.89 3.61
CA ASN A 28 19.04 -6.96 3.03
C ASN A 28 18.60 -7.26 1.59
N SER A 29 17.29 -7.31 1.35
CA SER A 29 16.76 -7.52 0.00
C SER A 29 17.08 -6.36 -0.94
N ILE A 30 17.07 -5.11 -0.48
CA ILE A 30 17.48 -3.94 -1.28
C ILE A 30 18.94 -4.09 -1.72
N ASN A 31 19.84 -4.43 -0.79
CA ASN A 31 21.25 -4.62 -1.12
C ASN A 31 21.44 -5.74 -2.14
N ASP A 32 20.75 -6.86 -1.99
CA ASP A 32 20.79 -8.00 -2.93
C ASP A 32 20.22 -7.63 -4.32
N ILE A 33 19.22 -6.74 -4.40
CA ILE A 33 18.69 -6.23 -5.67
C ILE A 33 19.68 -5.28 -6.36
N LEU A 34 20.44 -4.51 -5.58
CA LEU A 34 21.43 -3.57 -6.10
C LEU A 34 22.72 -4.25 -6.55
N ASP A 35 23.06 -5.39 -5.94
CA ASP A 35 24.19 -6.20 -6.36
C ASP A 35 23.97 -6.85 -7.73
N GLU A 36 25.08 -7.28 -8.36
CA GLU A 36 25.12 -7.69 -9.78
C GLU A 36 24.27 -8.93 -10.13
N GLY A 37 23.76 -9.61 -9.11
CA GLY A 37 22.94 -10.82 -9.21
C GLY A 37 21.47 -10.63 -8.87
N ALA A 38 20.91 -9.42 -9.04
CA ALA A 38 19.53 -9.06 -8.69
C ALA A 38 18.52 -10.20 -8.93
N SER A 39 18.22 -10.95 -7.88
CA SER A 39 17.37 -12.12 -8.00
C SER A 39 15.90 -11.66 -8.01
N PRO A 40 15.05 -12.18 -8.91
CA PRO A 40 13.61 -11.96 -8.82
C PRO A 40 13.05 -12.38 -7.45
N THR A 41 13.73 -13.31 -6.77
CA THR A 41 13.44 -13.72 -5.39
C THR A 41 13.68 -12.58 -4.39
N ALA A 42 14.75 -11.81 -4.53
CA ALA A 42 15.06 -10.68 -3.64
C ALA A 42 14.01 -9.58 -3.75
N ILE A 43 13.59 -9.27 -4.99
CA ILE A 43 12.47 -8.36 -5.27
C ILE A 43 11.18 -8.84 -4.60
N GLN A 44 10.90 -10.15 -4.69
CA GLN A 44 9.71 -10.75 -4.07
C GLN A 44 9.77 -10.68 -2.54
N MET A 45 10.91 -11.03 -1.94
CA MET A 45 11.10 -10.96 -0.49
C MET A 45 10.96 -9.54 0.04
N ALA A 46 11.55 -8.54 -0.63
CA ALA A 46 11.36 -7.13 -0.28
C ALA A 46 9.87 -6.74 -0.23
N GLN A 47 9.07 -7.16 -1.23
CA GLN A 47 7.63 -6.87 -1.25
C GLN A 47 6.86 -7.57 -0.13
N VAL A 48 7.20 -8.82 0.18
CA VAL A 48 6.58 -9.57 1.28
C VAL A 48 6.80 -8.86 2.62
N HIS A 49 8.04 -8.49 2.92
CA HIS A 49 8.37 -7.81 4.17
C HIS A 49 7.83 -6.38 4.24
N VAL A 50 7.67 -5.67 3.10
CA VAL A 50 6.94 -4.39 3.08
C VAL A 50 5.49 -4.57 3.52
N VAL A 51 4.81 -5.61 3.03
CA VAL A 51 3.41 -5.89 3.40
C VAL A 51 3.30 -6.27 4.89
N GLU A 52 4.27 -7.04 5.39
CA GLU A 52 4.35 -7.43 6.80
C GLU A 52 4.60 -6.23 7.72
N ALA A 53 5.56 -5.37 7.39
CA ALA A 53 5.82 -4.12 8.10
C ALA A 53 4.56 -3.22 8.13
N GLN A 54 3.85 -3.09 7.00
CA GLN A 54 2.57 -2.37 6.94
C GLN A 54 1.49 -2.99 7.83
N ARG A 55 1.48 -4.31 8.01
CA ARG A 55 0.56 -5.02 8.92
C ARG A 55 0.91 -4.70 10.37
N CYS A 56 2.18 -4.82 10.77
CA CYS A 56 2.63 -4.50 12.13
C CYS A 56 2.29 -3.06 12.51
N MET A 57 2.51 -2.12 11.59
CA MET A 57 2.10 -0.71 11.77
C MET A 57 0.60 -0.51 12.02
N LYS A 58 -0.26 -1.26 11.31
CA LYS A 58 -1.71 -1.18 11.51
C LYS A 58 -2.12 -1.76 12.86
N LEU A 59 -1.53 -2.89 13.26
CA LEU A 59 -1.79 -3.50 14.56
C LEU A 59 -1.31 -2.60 15.69
N MET A 60 -0.11 -2.01 15.58
CA MET A 60 0.39 -1.01 16.54
C MET A 60 -0.57 0.19 16.66
N SER A 61 -1.15 0.65 15.54
CA SER A 61 -2.14 1.75 15.56
C SER A 61 -3.46 1.37 16.25
N ILE A 62 -3.80 0.08 16.29
CA ILE A 62 -4.95 -0.42 17.04
C ILE A 62 -4.62 -0.45 18.54
N GLU A 63 -3.42 -0.90 18.91
CA GLU A 63 -2.96 -0.96 20.30
C GLU A 63 -2.90 0.39 21.00
N VAL A 64 -2.78 1.47 20.23
CA VAL A 64 -2.83 2.85 20.76
C VAL A 64 -4.22 3.21 21.30
N ARG A 65 -5.28 2.54 20.84
CA ARG A 65 -6.68 2.84 21.20
C ARG A 65 -6.93 2.44 22.66
N GLY A 66 -7.70 3.26 23.37
CA GLY A 66 -8.07 2.99 24.77
C GLY A 66 -6.95 3.18 25.81
N LYS A 67 -5.70 3.46 25.40
CA LYS A 67 -4.60 3.75 26.34
C LYS A 67 -4.68 5.19 26.89
N SER A 68 -3.97 5.48 27.99
CA SER A 68 -3.93 6.82 28.60
C SER A 68 -3.39 7.89 27.65
N PRO A 69 -3.75 9.18 27.79
CA PRO A 69 -3.30 10.22 26.87
C PRO A 69 -1.77 10.34 26.73
N ALA A 70 -1.02 10.18 27.83
CA ALA A 70 0.44 10.23 27.83
C ALA A 70 1.06 9.04 27.08
N LEU A 71 0.61 7.81 27.38
CA LEU A 71 1.10 6.59 26.71
C LEU A 71 0.73 6.60 25.23
N ARG A 72 -0.50 7.02 24.90
CA ARG A 72 -0.96 7.18 23.52
C ARG A 72 -0.08 8.13 22.73
N LYS A 73 0.28 9.28 23.30
CA LYS A 73 1.17 10.26 22.64
C LYS A 73 2.56 9.66 22.37
N ALA A 74 3.11 8.93 23.33
CA ALA A 74 4.41 8.26 23.18
C ALA A 74 4.38 7.16 22.09
N MET A 75 3.39 6.27 22.14
CA MET A 75 3.22 5.20 21.13
C MET A 75 2.96 5.78 19.73
N GLN A 76 2.12 6.82 19.62
CA GLN A 76 1.82 7.47 18.35
C GLN A 76 3.06 8.13 17.74
N ALA A 77 3.93 8.72 18.56
CA ALA A 77 5.20 9.27 18.10
C ALA A 77 6.10 8.19 17.46
N LYS A 78 6.22 7.01 18.09
CA LYS A 78 6.93 5.86 17.51
C LYS A 78 6.31 5.40 16.19
N ILE A 79 4.98 5.24 16.14
CA ILE A 79 4.28 4.83 14.92
C ILE A 79 4.53 5.81 13.77
N ASN A 80 4.57 7.11 14.04
CA ASN A 80 4.84 8.12 13.03
C ASN A 80 6.26 8.01 12.48
N LEU A 81 7.27 7.81 13.36
CA LEU A 81 8.65 7.57 12.94
C LEU A 81 8.76 6.33 12.05
N TYR A 82 8.19 5.20 12.49
CA TYR A 82 8.20 3.96 11.68
C TYR A 82 7.45 4.11 10.36
N ARG A 83 6.44 4.98 10.29
CA ARG A 83 5.73 5.28 9.04
C ARG A 83 6.66 5.95 8.04
N GLU A 84 7.40 6.96 8.50
CA GLU A 84 8.34 7.71 7.67
C GLU A 84 9.49 6.82 7.21
N GLU A 85 10.04 5.99 8.11
CA GLU A 85 11.07 5.00 7.77
C GLU A 85 10.58 3.99 6.71
N LEU A 86 9.38 3.43 6.90
CA LEU A 86 8.81 2.48 5.94
C LEU A 86 8.55 3.13 4.58
N GLN A 87 8.10 4.38 4.54
CA GLN A 87 7.96 5.12 3.28
C GLN A 87 9.30 5.39 2.61
N GLY A 88 10.38 5.62 3.37
CA GLY A 88 11.74 5.66 2.87
C GLY A 88 12.11 4.34 2.19
N LEU A 89 12.02 3.24 2.94
CA LEU A 89 12.36 1.90 2.45
C LEU A 89 11.54 1.49 1.22
N MET A 90 10.24 1.80 1.18
CA MET A 90 9.41 1.52 0.01
C MET A 90 9.91 2.23 -1.26
N ARG A 91 10.34 3.49 -1.13
CA ARG A 91 10.94 4.24 -2.25
C ARG A 91 12.27 3.63 -2.67
N ASP A 92 13.08 3.19 -1.71
CA ASP A 92 14.37 2.55 -2.01
C ASP A 92 14.20 1.19 -2.69
N VAL A 93 13.23 0.38 -2.26
CA VAL A 93 12.84 -0.87 -2.95
C VAL A 93 12.40 -0.59 -4.38
N GLU A 94 11.53 0.41 -4.59
CA GLU A 94 11.07 0.78 -5.93
C GLU A 94 12.23 1.25 -6.81
N ARG A 95 13.13 2.07 -6.27
CA ARG A 95 14.33 2.53 -6.96
C ARG A 95 15.25 1.36 -7.33
N ALA A 96 15.54 0.47 -6.39
CA ALA A 96 16.37 -0.71 -6.63
C ALA A 96 15.76 -1.62 -7.71
N GLN A 97 14.44 -1.82 -7.69
CA GLN A 97 13.71 -2.56 -8.72
C GLN A 97 13.84 -1.93 -10.11
N LEU A 98 13.75 -0.60 -10.22
CA LEU A 98 13.91 0.10 -11.49
C LEU A 98 15.33 -0.07 -12.03
N MET A 99 16.35 0.08 -11.18
CA MET A 99 17.76 -0.10 -11.55
C MET A 99 18.06 -1.53 -12.00
N SER A 100 17.50 -2.54 -11.32
CA SER A 100 17.60 -3.95 -11.73
C SER A 100 16.95 -4.21 -13.09
N LYS A 101 15.80 -3.59 -13.37
CA LYS A 101 15.12 -3.69 -14.68
C LYS A 101 15.93 -3.03 -15.80
N GLU A 102 16.49 -1.84 -15.56
CA GLU A 102 17.37 -1.16 -16.52
C GLU A 102 18.61 -1.98 -16.82
N ARG A 103 19.23 -2.59 -15.80
CA ARG A 103 20.38 -3.50 -15.96
C ARG A 103 20.04 -4.70 -16.83
N SER A 104 18.89 -5.33 -16.57
CA SER A 104 18.36 -6.45 -17.37
C SER A 104 18.02 -6.06 -18.81
N GLN A 105 17.61 -4.82 -19.05
CA GLN A 105 17.36 -4.31 -20.40
C GLN A 105 18.66 -4.04 -21.15
N ARG A 106 19.68 -3.50 -20.46
CA ARG A 106 20.98 -3.19 -21.05
C ARG A 106 21.75 -4.46 -21.44
N THR A 107 21.68 -5.51 -20.63
CA THR A 107 22.21 -6.84 -21.01
C THR A 107 21.50 -7.42 -22.22
N ARG A 108 20.15 -7.36 -22.25
CA ARG A 108 19.37 -7.83 -23.42
C ARG A 108 19.75 -7.11 -24.73
N THR A 109 19.99 -5.80 -24.70
CA THR A 109 20.41 -5.06 -25.90
C THR A 109 21.85 -5.33 -26.32
N ALA A 110 22.72 -5.71 -25.38
CA ALA A 110 24.08 -6.15 -25.69
C ALA A 110 24.08 -7.59 -26.27
N GLU A 111 23.19 -8.45 -25.79
CA GLU A 111 23.01 -9.84 -26.23
C GLU A 111 22.28 -10.00 -27.57
N ASP A 112 21.48 -9.02 -28.01
CA ASP A 112 20.78 -9.03 -29.31
C ASP A 112 21.73 -8.93 -30.52
N THR A 113 23.00 -8.62 -30.29
CA THR A 113 24.04 -8.75 -31.33
C THR A 113 24.65 -10.14 -31.41
N ASN A 114 24.32 -11.07 -30.50
CA ASN A 114 25.02 -12.35 -30.44
C ASN A 114 24.17 -13.62 -30.28
N VAL A 115 23.00 -13.67 -29.64
CA VAL A 115 22.38 -14.99 -29.37
C VAL A 115 20.85 -15.03 -29.51
N ARG A 116 20.44 -15.67 -30.62
CA ARG A 116 19.10 -16.10 -31.01
C ARG A 116 18.61 -17.34 -30.23
N GLU A 117 18.96 -17.50 -28.96
CA GLU A 117 18.53 -18.65 -28.14
C GLU A 117 18.21 -18.21 -26.71
N THR A 118 17.08 -18.71 -26.18
CA THR A 118 16.57 -18.58 -24.80
C THR A 118 15.33 -17.70 -24.69
N ARG A 119 14.28 -18.18 -25.35
CA ARG A 119 12.91 -17.70 -25.26
C ARG A 119 12.15 -18.56 -24.27
N GLU A 120 12.21 -18.29 -22.95
CA GLU A 120 11.23 -18.91 -22.03
C GLU A 120 11.19 -18.40 -20.57
N VAL A 121 11.09 -17.10 -20.24
CA VAL A 121 10.75 -16.74 -18.83
C VAL A 121 9.96 -15.42 -18.66
N THR A 122 8.84 -15.26 -19.37
CA THR A 122 8.00 -14.02 -19.26
C THR A 122 6.53 -14.31 -18.96
N GLY A 123 6.23 -15.38 -18.21
CA GLY A 123 4.86 -15.80 -17.89
C GLY A 123 4.40 -15.54 -16.45
N GLU A 124 5.30 -15.43 -15.48
CA GLU A 124 4.92 -15.61 -14.07
C GLU A 124 4.57 -14.33 -13.29
N ALA A 125 5.01 -13.15 -13.75
CA ALA A 125 4.83 -11.89 -13.03
C ALA A 125 3.36 -11.37 -13.03
N ARG A 126 2.52 -11.84 -13.96
CA ARG A 126 1.17 -11.26 -14.17
C ARG A 126 0.12 -11.74 -13.16
N ARG A 127 0.30 -12.90 -12.52
CA ARG A 127 -0.73 -13.47 -11.64
C ARG A 127 -0.73 -12.90 -10.21
N ILE A 128 0.38 -12.32 -9.76
CA ILE A 128 0.52 -11.86 -8.37
C ILE A 128 0.01 -10.41 -8.20
N LEU A 129 0.12 -9.56 -9.24
CA LEU A 129 -0.46 -8.21 -9.23
C LEU A 129 -1.98 -8.23 -8.98
N GLN A 130 -2.70 -9.25 -9.45
CA GLN A 130 -4.16 -9.35 -9.28
C GLN A 130 -4.63 -9.69 -7.86
N ARG A 131 -3.74 -10.13 -6.97
CA ARG A 131 -4.10 -10.39 -5.55
C ARG A 131 -3.83 -9.19 -4.65
N MET A 132 -2.91 -8.30 -5.03
CA MET A 132 -2.56 -7.11 -4.23
C MET A 132 -3.38 -5.85 -4.60
N MET A 133 -3.92 -5.79 -5.83
CA MET A 133 -4.66 -4.60 -6.31
C MET A 133 -6.14 -4.55 -5.89
N ARG A 134 -6.67 -5.59 -5.23
CA ARG A 134 -8.12 -5.70 -4.96
C ARG A 134 -8.63 -4.90 -3.76
N ARG A 135 -7.78 -4.37 -2.87
CA ARG A 135 -8.25 -3.64 -1.68
C ARG A 135 -8.44 -2.13 -1.91
N ALA A 136 -7.77 -1.53 -2.89
CA ALA A 136 -7.91 -0.11 -3.20
C ALA A 136 -9.04 0.18 -4.23
N ILE A 137 -9.38 -0.82 -5.05
CA ILE A 137 -10.33 -0.64 -6.16
C ILE A 137 -11.78 -0.72 -5.70
N THR A 138 -12.14 -1.62 -4.77
CA THR A 138 -13.54 -1.82 -4.35
C THR A 138 -14.12 -0.57 -3.68
N ASN A 139 -13.38 0.11 -2.81
CA ASN A 139 -13.86 1.33 -2.16
C ASN A 139 -14.04 2.50 -3.15
N THR A 140 -13.18 2.58 -4.17
CA THR A 140 -13.28 3.60 -5.22
C THR A 140 -14.49 3.36 -6.12
N ILE A 141 -14.75 2.10 -6.49
CA ILE A 141 -15.90 1.73 -7.33
C ILE A 141 -17.21 1.95 -6.58
N VAL A 142 -17.32 1.53 -5.32
CA VAL A 142 -18.54 1.73 -4.52
C VAL A 142 -18.86 3.21 -4.39
N LEU A 143 -17.87 4.05 -4.08
CA LEU A 143 -18.04 5.50 -4.01
C LEU A 143 -18.55 6.08 -5.35
N TYR A 144 -17.95 5.68 -6.47
CA TYR A 144 -18.34 6.17 -7.79
C TYR A 144 -19.76 5.72 -8.19
N THR A 145 -20.15 4.49 -7.85
CA THR A 145 -21.49 3.98 -8.13
C THR A 145 -22.57 4.74 -7.35
N ILE A 146 -22.32 5.10 -6.10
CA ILE A 146 -23.27 5.88 -5.28
C ILE A 146 -23.44 7.28 -5.88
N ILE A 147 -22.33 7.94 -6.24
CA ILE A 147 -22.37 9.27 -6.89
C ILE A 147 -23.17 9.21 -8.19
N ALA A 148 -22.94 8.20 -9.03
CA ALA A 148 -23.67 8.03 -10.28
C ALA A 148 -25.19 7.84 -10.07
N VAL A 149 -25.60 7.02 -9.09
CA VAL A 149 -27.02 6.82 -8.77
C VAL A 149 -27.66 8.12 -8.27
N LEU A 150 -26.97 8.89 -7.43
CA LEU A 150 -27.46 10.19 -6.96
C LEU A 150 -27.64 11.18 -8.11
N VAL A 151 -26.67 11.27 -9.03
CA VAL A 151 -26.77 12.13 -10.22
C VAL A 151 -27.95 11.74 -11.10
N VAL A 152 -28.12 10.44 -11.38
CA VAL A 152 -29.26 9.95 -12.17
C VAL A 152 -30.58 10.29 -11.49
N SER A 153 -30.69 10.11 -10.17
CA SER A 153 -31.90 10.46 -9.42
C SER A 153 -32.24 11.95 -9.54
N ILE A 154 -31.24 12.83 -9.43
CA ILE A 154 -31.43 14.29 -9.58
C ILE A 154 -31.86 14.62 -11.01
N CYS A 155 -31.21 14.02 -12.02
CA CYS A 155 -31.56 14.22 -13.43
C CYS A 155 -33.00 13.77 -13.74
N VAL A 156 -33.47 12.67 -13.15
CA VAL A 156 -34.86 12.20 -13.32
C VAL A 156 -35.85 13.19 -12.72
N VAL A 157 -35.58 13.70 -11.52
CA VAL A 157 -36.44 14.72 -10.89
C VAL A 157 -36.52 15.96 -11.75
N ILE A 158 -35.38 16.49 -12.21
CA ILE A 158 -35.33 17.67 -13.08
C ILE A 158 -36.03 17.38 -14.42
N TYR A 159 -35.86 16.20 -15.01
CA TYR A 159 -36.54 15.83 -16.26
C TYR A 159 -38.06 15.79 -16.08
N GLN A 160 -38.54 15.26 -14.96
CA GLN A 160 -39.97 15.24 -14.65
C GLN A 160 -40.52 16.64 -14.40
N ASP A 161 -39.80 17.47 -13.64
CA ASP A 161 -40.17 18.87 -13.40
C ASP A 161 -40.13 19.72 -14.68
N PHE A 162 -39.21 19.43 -15.61
CA PHE A 162 -39.04 20.21 -16.84
C PHE A 162 -40.02 19.80 -17.96
N ILE A 163 -40.41 18.53 -18.05
CA ILE A 163 -41.35 18.03 -19.07
C ILE A 163 -42.81 18.08 -18.63
N LYS A 164 -43.09 18.14 -17.33
CA LYS A 164 -44.42 18.53 -16.84
C LYS A 164 -44.35 20.01 -16.45
N PRO A 165 -44.46 20.96 -17.40
CA PRO A 165 -44.76 22.33 -17.02
C PRO A 165 -46.10 22.27 -16.28
N THR A 166 -46.04 22.58 -15.00
CA THR A 166 -47.13 22.88 -14.08
C THR A 166 -48.53 22.59 -14.64
N ARG A 167 -49.07 21.39 -14.39
CA ARG A 167 -50.52 21.24 -14.24
C ARG A 167 -50.82 20.90 -12.78
N GLU A 168 -50.96 22.00 -12.05
CA GLU A 168 -51.91 22.24 -10.97
C GLU A 168 -51.88 21.37 -9.71
N SER A 169 -51.58 22.06 -8.62
CA SER A 169 -52.09 21.89 -7.26
C SER A 169 -53.50 21.31 -7.15
N PHE A 170 -53.69 20.22 -6.38
CA PHE A 170 -54.92 20.00 -5.61
C PHE A 170 -54.76 18.82 -4.61
N PHE A 171 -55.32 18.98 -3.39
CA PHE A 171 -55.28 18.12 -2.20
C PHE A 171 -53.95 18.13 -1.40
N GLY A 172 -53.82 18.73 -0.22
CA GLY A 172 -54.87 19.27 0.65
C GLY A 172 -55.70 18.18 1.32
N ILE A 173 -55.07 17.34 2.14
CA ILE A 173 -55.45 16.86 3.49
C ILE A 173 -54.18 16.22 4.08
#